data_AF-T2JVE6-F1
#
_entry.id   AF-T2JVE6-F1
#
_cell.length_a   1.000
_cell.length_b   1.000
_cell.length_c   1.000
_cell.angle_alpha   90.00
_cell.angle_beta   90.00
_cell.angle_gamma   90.00
#
_symmetry.space_group_name_H-M   'P 1'
#
loop_
_entity.id
_entity.type
_entity.pdbx_description
1 polymer ?
#
loop_
_entity_poly.entity_id
_entity_poly.type
_entity_poly.pdbx_seq_one_letter_code
_entity_poly.pdbx_strand_id
1 'polypeptide(L)'
;MFSLTQTSARQREIIEVVLSNGWDYMKGLLTGKKDEDPNIPTPEVLRNILVELGPFYVKLGQILSTRPDILPPNYIKALTALQANVPPVSWEAIERLLSQELGQPIESVFSKINQQPIAAGSIGQIHRATLTTGEEVAIKFQRPGIDKIVEQDISLIKGVAELVSLTDFWRKLRYC
;
A
#
# COMPACT_ATOMS: atom_id res chain seq x y z
N MET A 1 -17.81 -12.85 -16.97
CA MET A 1 -18.01 -14.15 -16.32
C MET A 1 -17.28 -14.09 -14.99
N PHE A 2 -18.03 -13.81 -13.92
CA PHE A 2 -17.50 -13.49 -12.59
C PHE A 2 -16.81 -14.73 -11.97
N SER A 3 -15.53 -14.61 -11.66
CA SER A 3 -14.83 -15.57 -10.78
C SER A 3 -14.88 -15.03 -9.34
N LEU A 4 -16.03 -15.21 -8.69
CA LEU A 4 -16.24 -14.84 -7.28
C LEU A 4 -16.01 -16.03 -6.31
N THR A 5 -15.39 -17.12 -6.76
CA THR A 5 -15.31 -18.37 -5.97
C THR A 5 -13.91 -18.84 -5.64
N GLN A 6 -12.86 -18.05 -5.88
CA GLN A 6 -11.54 -18.34 -5.29
C GLN A 6 -11.20 -17.26 -4.27
N THR A 7 -11.35 -17.59 -2.98
CA THR A 7 -10.75 -16.80 -1.92
C THR A 7 -9.25 -16.85 -2.09
N SER A 8 -8.66 -15.80 -2.67
CA SER A 8 -7.21 -15.74 -2.84
C SER A 8 -6.55 -15.72 -1.45
N ALA A 9 -5.34 -16.25 -1.31
CA ALA A 9 -4.59 -16.19 -0.05
C ALA A 9 -4.53 -14.75 0.50
N ARG A 10 -4.48 -13.77 -0.41
CA ARG A 10 -4.51 -12.34 -0.10
C ARG A 10 -5.80 -11.87 0.57
N GLN A 11 -6.97 -12.37 0.18
CA GLN A 11 -8.23 -12.01 0.85
C GLN A 11 -8.24 -12.48 2.31
N ARG A 12 -7.71 -13.67 2.59
CA ARG A 12 -7.61 -14.18 3.96
C ARG A 12 -6.67 -13.34 4.80
N GLU A 13 -5.53 -12.96 4.24
CA GLU A 13 -4.58 -12.06 4.89
C GLU A 13 -5.22 -10.70 5.22
N ILE A 14 -5.96 -10.10 4.28
CA ILE A 14 -6.66 -8.83 4.52
C ILE A 14 -7.66 -8.98 5.67
N ILE A 15 -8.46 -10.05 5.67
CA ILE A 15 -9.42 -10.33 6.75
C ILE A 15 -8.69 -10.51 8.07
N GLU A 16 -7.62 -11.30 8.10
CA GLU A 16 -6.83 -11.57 9.28
C GLU A 16 -6.23 -10.29 9.89
N VAL A 17 -5.64 -9.41 9.06
CA VAL A 17 -5.10 -8.12 9.51
C VAL A 17 -6.19 -7.23 10.09
N VAL A 18 -7.34 -7.13 9.41
CA VAL A 18 -8.49 -6.33 9.89
C VAL A 18 -9.03 -6.89 11.21
N LEU A 19 -9.15 -8.22 11.33
CA LEU A 19 -9.60 -8.88 12.56
C LEU A 19 -8.59 -8.70 13.72
N SER A 20 -7.29 -8.80 13.43
CA SER A 20 -6.22 -8.72 14.42
C SER A 20 -6.07 -7.31 15.01
N ASN A 21 -6.25 -6.27 14.18
CA ASN A 21 -6.21 -4.88 14.62
C ASN A 21 -7.56 -4.35 15.12
N GLY A 22 -8.66 -4.99 14.71
CA GLY A 22 -10.03 -4.53 14.90
C GLY A 22 -10.89 -5.45 15.78
N TRP A 23 -10.30 -6.32 16.61
CA TRP A 23 -11.05 -7.29 17.42
C TRP A 23 -12.12 -6.63 18.31
N ASP A 24 -11.84 -5.45 18.88
CA ASP A 24 -12.82 -4.71 19.69
C ASP A 24 -13.92 -4.04 18.85
N TYR A 25 -13.63 -3.65 17.60
CA TYR A 25 -14.64 -3.19 16.63
C TYR A 25 -15.56 -4.34 16.19
N MET A 26 -14.96 -5.49 15.83
CA MET A 26 -15.69 -6.69 15.41
C MET A 26 -16.55 -7.26 16.54
N LYS A 27 -16.08 -7.20 17.80
CA LYS A 27 -16.92 -7.49 18.97
C LYS A 27 -18.15 -6.60 19.02
N GLY A 28 -18.02 -5.30 18.74
CA GLY A 28 -19.17 -4.39 18.69
C GLY A 28 -20.22 -4.82 17.66
N LEU A 29 -19.76 -5.23 16.47
CA LEU A 29 -20.63 -5.71 15.38
C LEU A 29 -21.30 -7.06 15.70
N LEU A 30 -20.58 -7.98 16.36
CA LEU A 30 -21.07 -9.31 16.74
C LEU A 30 -21.96 -9.32 17.99
N THR A 31 -21.76 -8.36 18.91
CA THR A 31 -22.52 -8.29 20.18
C THR A 31 -23.87 -7.59 20.05
N GLY A 32 -24.25 -7.11 18.87
CA GLY A 32 -25.58 -6.57 18.61
C GLY A 32 -25.96 -5.38 19.50
N LYS A 33 -24.96 -4.66 20.05
CA LYS A 33 -25.22 -3.42 20.78
C LYS A 33 -25.69 -2.36 19.78
N LYS A 34 -26.99 -2.09 19.88
CA LYS A 34 -27.75 -1.08 19.15
C LYS A 34 -27.43 0.31 19.71
N ASP A 35 -26.18 0.77 19.56
CA ASP A 35 -25.83 2.17 19.76
C ASP A 35 -25.43 2.78 18.41
N GLU A 36 -25.96 3.97 18.17
CA GLU A 36 -26.04 4.65 16.88
C GLU A 36 -24.69 5.26 16.46
N ASP A 37 -23.90 4.52 15.69
CA ASP A 37 -23.05 4.96 14.56
C ASP A 37 -22.25 3.72 14.11
N PRO A 38 -22.09 3.40 12.81
CA PRO A 38 -21.06 2.44 12.40
C PRO A 38 -19.71 2.89 12.97
N ASN A 39 -19.22 2.18 13.98
CA ASN A 39 -18.11 2.62 14.80
C ASN A 39 -16.80 2.54 14.00
N ILE A 40 -16.50 3.58 13.21
CA ILE A 40 -15.31 3.62 12.33
C ILE A 40 -14.06 3.35 13.19
N PRO A 41 -13.11 2.50 12.73
CA PRO A 41 -11.87 2.24 13.48
C PRO A 41 -11.20 3.57 13.82
N THR A 42 -10.65 3.69 15.03
CA THR A 42 -9.95 4.92 15.44
C THR A 42 -8.84 5.28 14.44
N PRO A 43 -8.48 6.56 14.29
CA PRO A 43 -7.44 6.98 13.37
C PRO A 43 -6.14 6.15 13.45
N GLU A 44 -5.72 5.79 14.66
CA GLU A 44 -4.54 4.98 14.93
C GLU A 44 -4.72 3.51 14.50
N VAL A 45 -5.88 2.91 14.76
CA VAL A 45 -6.20 1.54 14.32
C VAL A 45 -6.25 1.47 12.81
N LEU A 46 -6.89 2.44 12.14
CA LEU A 46 -6.91 2.52 10.68
C LEU A 46 -5.49 2.62 10.13
N ARG A 47 -4.65 3.50 10.70
CA ARG A 47 -3.26 3.65 10.27
C ARG A 47 -2.50 2.32 10.40
N ASN A 48 -2.65 1.60 11.50
CA ASN A 48 -1.95 0.32 11.72
C ASN A 48 -2.42 -0.75 10.73
N ILE A 49 -3.74 -0.86 10.49
CA ILE A 49 -4.30 -1.73 9.44
C ILE A 49 -3.64 -1.42 8.09
N LEU A 50 -3.57 -0.14 7.68
CA LEU A 50 -2.98 0.23 6.39
C LEU A 50 -1.48 -0.11 6.31
N VAL A 51 -0.73 -0.02 7.42
CA VAL A 51 0.68 -0.43 7.49
C VAL A 51 0.83 -1.94 7.33
N GLU A 52 0.02 -2.72 8.06
CA GLU A 52 0.09 -4.19 8.03
C GLU A 52 -0.40 -4.78 6.71
N LEU A 53 -1.45 -4.18 6.11
CA LEU A 53 -1.90 -4.56 4.77
C LEU A 53 -0.84 -4.24 3.69
N GLY A 54 0.10 -3.34 3.98
CA GLY A 54 1.29 -3.16 3.17
C GLY A 54 1.22 -2.04 2.13
N PRO A 55 2.14 -2.04 1.14
CA PRO A 55 2.50 -0.85 0.37
C PRO A 55 1.37 -0.15 -0.39
N PHE A 56 0.44 -0.92 -0.95
CA PHE A 56 -0.71 -0.39 -1.67
C PHE A 56 -1.59 0.44 -0.73
N TYR A 57 -1.94 -0.12 0.43
CA TYR A 57 -2.81 0.52 1.43
C TYR A 57 -2.12 1.68 2.15
N VAL A 58 -0.81 1.59 2.40
CA VAL A 58 0.00 2.74 2.84
C VAL A 58 -0.10 3.89 1.84
N LYS A 59 0.03 3.59 0.54
CA LYS A 59 -0.08 4.62 -0.52
C LYS A 59 -1.49 5.21 -0.59
N LEU A 60 -2.53 4.39 -0.45
CA LEU A 60 -3.91 4.84 -0.37
C LEU A 60 -4.13 5.77 0.83
N GLY A 61 -3.63 5.39 2.01
CA GLY A 61 -3.68 6.22 3.21
C GLY A 61 -2.97 7.56 3.04
N GLN A 62 -1.81 7.58 2.38
CA GLN A 62 -1.10 8.81 2.04
C GLN A 62 -1.94 9.72 1.12
N ILE A 63 -2.60 9.16 0.09
CA ILE A 63 -3.48 9.93 -0.81
C ILE A 63 -4.71 10.46 -0.05
N LEU A 64 -5.34 9.64 0.79
CA LEU A 64 -6.49 10.07 1.59
C LEU A 64 -6.11 11.15 2.60
N SER A 65 -4.88 11.12 3.12
CA SER A 65 -4.39 12.15 4.06
C SER A 65 -4.29 13.55 3.44
N THR A 66 -4.31 13.68 2.11
CA THR A 66 -4.32 14.98 1.43
C THR A 66 -5.72 15.47 1.06
N ARG A 67 -6.78 14.74 1.46
CA ARG A 67 -8.18 15.02 1.08
C ARG A 67 -9.03 15.40 2.30
N PRO A 68 -8.95 16.66 2.77
CA PRO A 68 -9.73 17.14 3.92
C PRO A 68 -11.24 17.19 3.68
N ASP A 69 -11.66 17.09 2.41
CA ASP A 69 -13.04 16.95 1.99
C ASP A 69 -13.59 15.52 2.17
N ILE A 70 -12.73 14.53 2.39
CA ILE A 70 -13.11 13.12 2.58
C ILE A 70 -12.94 12.68 4.03
N LEU A 71 -11.87 13.11 4.70
CA LEU A 71 -11.52 12.63 6.04
C LEU A 71 -11.54 13.73 7.11
N PRO A 72 -12.03 13.44 8.32
CA PRO A 72 -11.94 14.39 9.43
C PRO A 72 -10.48 14.65 9.87
N PRO A 73 -10.19 15.80 10.52
CA PRO A 73 -8.81 16.21 10.85
C PRO A 73 -7.99 15.22 11.68
N ASN A 74 -8.63 14.47 12.59
CA ASN A 74 -7.96 13.44 13.39
C ASN A 74 -7.45 12.26 12.54
N TYR A 75 -8.22 11.84 11.53
CA TYR A 75 -7.80 10.82 10.57
C TYR A 75 -6.68 11.31 9.66
N ILE A 76 -6.79 12.54 9.14
CA ILE A 76 -5.72 13.15 8.33
C ILE A 76 -4.41 13.12 9.10
N LYS A 77 -4.41 13.60 10.36
CA LYS A 77 -3.22 13.63 11.21
C LYS A 77 -2.59 12.25 11.38
N ALA A 78 -3.39 11.21 11.63
CA ALA A 78 -2.90 9.85 11.78
C ALA A 78 -2.32 9.29 10.47
N LEU A 79 -2.98 9.55 9.33
CA LEU A 79 -2.54 9.06 8.02
C LEU A 79 -1.35 9.85 7.46
N THR A 80 -1.17 11.12 7.82
CA THR A 80 0.06 11.88 7.51
C THR A 80 1.30 11.21 8.11
N ALA A 81 1.16 10.51 9.24
CA ALA A 81 2.27 9.75 9.82
C ALA A 81 2.70 8.55 8.96
N LEU A 82 1.90 8.10 7.98
CA LEU A 82 2.29 7.08 6.99
C LEU A 82 3.35 7.60 6.00
N GLN A 83 3.62 8.90 5.99
CA GLN A 83 4.68 9.51 5.18
C GLN A 83 6.07 9.34 5.82
N ALA A 84 6.14 8.75 7.03
CA ALA A 84 7.40 8.45 7.72
C ALA A 84 8.28 7.45 6.94
N ASN A 85 9.58 7.48 7.24
CA ASN A 85 10.61 6.70 6.55
C ASN A 85 10.28 5.19 6.57
N VAL A 86 10.08 4.62 5.39
CA VAL A 86 9.92 3.18 5.22
C VAL A 86 11.32 2.55 5.26
N PRO A 87 11.56 1.49 6.05
CA PRO A 87 12.85 0.82 6.08
C PRO A 87 13.28 0.38 4.67
N PRO A 88 14.54 0.64 4.28
CA PRO A 88 15.02 0.25 2.97
C PRO A 88 15.11 -1.27 2.84
N VAL A 89 14.89 -1.77 1.63
CA VAL A 89 15.25 -3.13 1.23
C VAL A 89 16.78 -3.24 1.26
N SER A 90 17.26 -4.42 1.66
CA SER A 90 18.70 -4.69 1.73
C SER A 90 19.34 -4.61 0.34
N TRP A 91 20.61 -4.21 0.30
CA TRP A 91 21.35 -4.07 -0.96
C TRP A 91 21.43 -5.42 -1.71
N GLU A 92 21.58 -6.54 -0.99
CA GLU A 92 21.72 -7.87 -1.59
C GLU A 92 20.46 -8.31 -2.36
N ALA A 93 19.28 -7.85 -1.94
CA ALA A 93 18.05 -8.10 -2.69
C ALA A 93 17.97 -7.21 -3.93
N ILE A 94 18.44 -5.97 -3.84
CA ILE A 94 18.46 -5.00 -4.94
C ILE A 94 19.46 -5.42 -6.02
N GLU A 95 20.66 -5.82 -5.61
CA GLU A 95 21.72 -6.27 -6.50
C GLU A 95 21.30 -7.51 -7.31
N ARG A 96 20.61 -8.46 -6.68
CA ARG A 96 20.03 -9.62 -7.37
C ARG A 96 19.00 -9.20 -8.42
N LEU A 97 18.08 -8.31 -8.07
CA LEU A 97 17.09 -7.79 -9.02
C LEU A 97 17.76 -7.03 -10.17
N LEU A 98 18.71 -6.14 -9.85
CA LEU A 98 19.42 -5.35 -10.84
C LEU A 98 20.18 -6.24 -11.84
N SER A 99 20.87 -7.27 -11.35
CA SER A 99 21.57 -8.23 -12.21
C SER A 99 20.63 -8.98 -13.14
N GLN A 100 19.43 -9.33 -12.66
CA GLN A 100 18.40 -10.01 -13.46
C GLN A 100 17.81 -9.09 -14.53
N GLU A 101 17.48 -7.85 -14.17
CA GLU A 101 16.87 -6.86 -15.08
C GLU A 101 17.84 -6.34 -16.15
N LEU A 102 19.12 -6.17 -15.82
CA LEU A 102 20.11 -5.70 -16.79
C LEU A 102 20.50 -6.78 -17.82
N GLY A 103 20.40 -8.06 -17.46
CA GLY A 103 20.84 -9.17 -18.31
C GLY A 103 22.35 -9.21 -18.59
N GLN A 104 23.14 -8.38 -17.89
CA GLN A 104 24.59 -8.25 -18.02
C GLN A 104 25.19 -7.82 -16.68
N PRO A 105 26.52 -7.94 -16.48
CA PRO A 105 27.17 -7.52 -15.23
C PRO A 105 26.90 -6.05 -14.90
N ILE A 106 26.59 -5.74 -13.64
CA ILE A 106 26.25 -4.38 -13.18
C ILE A 106 27.38 -3.40 -13.53
N GLU A 107 28.62 -3.86 -13.41
CA GLU A 107 29.85 -3.11 -13.64
C GLU A 107 30.03 -2.69 -15.11
N SER A 108 29.31 -3.32 -16.04
CA SER A 108 29.31 -2.92 -17.45
C SER A 108 28.48 -1.65 -17.70
N VAL A 109 27.50 -1.38 -16.83
CA VAL A 109 26.56 -0.24 -16.96
C VAL A 109 26.91 0.87 -15.98
N PHE A 110 27.22 0.51 -14.74
CA PHE A 110 27.48 1.43 -13.66
C PHE A 110 28.93 1.35 -13.20
N SER A 111 29.62 2.48 -13.18
CA SER A 111 30.95 2.59 -12.57
C SER A 111 30.88 2.62 -11.05
N LYS A 112 29.77 3.10 -10.48
CA LYS A 112 29.52 3.13 -9.04
C LYS A 112 28.03 3.13 -8.74
N ILE A 113 27.61 2.40 -7.72
CA ILE A 113 26.28 2.54 -7.12
C ILE A 113 26.43 2.74 -5.62
N ASN A 114 25.75 3.74 -5.05
CA ASN A 114 25.68 3.92 -3.61
C ASN A 114 24.72 2.88 -3.03
N GLN A 115 25.23 1.98 -2.19
CA GLN A 115 24.44 0.95 -1.54
C GLN A 115 23.43 1.53 -0.53
N GLN A 116 23.70 2.72 0.01
CA GLN A 116 22.73 3.43 0.84
C GLN A 116 21.73 4.20 -0.05
N PRO A 117 20.42 3.98 0.12
CA PRO A 117 19.42 4.71 -0.65
C PRO A 117 19.35 6.17 -0.23
N ILE A 118 19.11 7.05 -1.20
CA ILE A 118 18.82 8.47 -0.94
C ILE A 118 17.38 8.68 -0.46
N ALA A 119 16.48 7.75 -0.81
CA ALA A 119 15.10 7.76 -0.37
C ALA A 119 14.52 6.33 -0.41
N ALA A 120 13.68 5.99 0.56
CA ALA A 120 12.93 4.74 0.57
C ALA A 120 11.44 5.03 0.82
N GLY A 121 10.59 4.47 -0.03
CA GLY A 121 9.14 4.59 0.06
C GLY A 121 8.46 3.23 0.14
N SER A 122 7.13 3.26 0.18
CA SER A 122 6.31 2.05 0.28
C SER A 122 6.49 1.14 -0.95
N ILE A 123 6.61 1.71 -2.15
CA ILE A 123 6.64 0.92 -3.41
C ILE A 123 8.07 0.65 -3.93
N GLY A 124 9.06 1.39 -3.45
CA GLY A 124 10.41 1.32 -3.98
C GLY A 124 11.38 2.22 -3.24
N GLN A 125 12.63 2.21 -3.65
CA GLN A 125 13.68 3.07 -3.11
C GLN A 125 14.58 3.58 -4.22
N ILE A 126 15.27 4.69 -3.95
CA ILE A 126 16.08 5.41 -4.92
C ILE A 126 17.52 5.38 -4.44
N HIS A 127 18.44 5.04 -5.34
CA HIS A 127 19.88 5.05 -5.11
C HIS A 127 20.54 6.02 -6.07
N ARG A 128 21.63 6.63 -5.62
CA ARG A 128 22.53 7.39 -6.51
C ARG A 128 23.51 6.41 -7.17
N ALA A 129 23.77 6.60 -8.44
CA ALA A 129 24.77 5.86 -9.18
C ALA A 129 25.48 6.73 -10.21
N THR A 130 26.58 6.22 -10.73
CA THR A 130 27.37 6.80 -11.81
C THR A 130 27.45 5.78 -12.93
N LEU A 131 27.09 6.16 -14.15
CA LEU A 131 27.24 5.31 -15.33
C LEU A 131 28.72 5.10 -15.68
N THR A 132 29.03 4.08 -16.47
CA THR A 132 30.38 3.91 -17.05
C THR A 132 30.76 5.04 -18.00
N THR A 133 29.77 5.78 -18.52
CA THR A 133 29.96 7.02 -19.29
C THR A 133 30.35 8.23 -18.44
N GLY A 134 30.26 8.13 -17.11
CA GLY A 134 30.58 9.20 -16.15
C GLY A 134 29.39 10.05 -15.70
N GLU A 135 28.19 9.82 -16.23
CA GLU A 135 26.98 10.56 -15.85
C GLU A 135 26.44 10.10 -14.48
N GLU A 136 26.05 11.05 -13.63
CA GLU A 136 25.37 10.78 -12.36
C GLU A 136 23.87 10.56 -12.60
N VAL A 137 23.34 9.45 -12.10
CA VAL A 137 21.94 9.05 -12.28
C VAL A 137 21.29 8.64 -10.96
N ALA A 138 19.96 8.72 -10.92
CA ALA A 138 19.15 8.17 -9.83
C ALA A 138 18.47 6.89 -10.31
N ILE A 139 18.80 5.76 -9.67
CA ILE A 139 18.18 4.47 -9.96
C ILE A 139 17.01 4.28 -9.00
N LYS A 140 15.81 4.07 -9.54
CA LYS A 140 14.61 3.76 -8.75
C LYS A 140 14.33 2.27 -8.82
N PHE A 141 14.49 1.58 -7.70
CA PHE A 141 14.16 0.18 -7.55
C PHE A 141 12.74 0.01 -7.06
N GLN A 142 11.98 -0.86 -7.72
CA GLN A 142 10.71 -1.36 -7.21
C GLN A 142 10.99 -2.43 -6.14
N ARG A 143 10.20 -2.47 -5.06
CA ARG A 143 10.36 -3.52 -4.04
C ARG A 143 10.07 -4.89 -4.66
N PRO A 144 10.92 -5.90 -4.44
CA PRO A 144 10.68 -7.24 -4.98
C PRO A 144 9.31 -7.80 -4.60
N GLY A 145 8.59 -8.36 -5.57
CA GLY A 145 7.29 -9.03 -5.38
C GLY A 145 6.10 -8.10 -5.14
N ILE A 146 6.30 -6.78 -5.20
CA ILE A 146 5.23 -5.81 -4.93
C ILE A 146 4.19 -5.73 -6.06
N ASP A 147 4.60 -6.02 -7.28
CA ASP A 147 3.78 -6.08 -8.48
C ASP A 147 2.59 -7.02 -8.30
N LYS A 148 2.86 -8.26 -7.87
CA LYS A 148 1.82 -9.28 -7.65
C LYS A 148 0.86 -8.90 -6.52
N ILE A 149 1.39 -8.32 -5.45
CA ILE A 149 0.59 -7.88 -4.30
C ILE A 149 -0.34 -6.73 -4.71
N VAL A 150 0.22 -5.72 -5.39
CA VAL A 150 -0.54 -4.56 -5.86
C VAL A 150 -1.60 -4.96 -6.88
N GLU A 151 -1.30 -5.87 -7.81
CA GLU A 151 -2.28 -6.38 -8.77
C GLU A 151 -3.46 -7.06 -8.09
N GLN A 152 -3.19 -7.91 -7.08
CA GLN A 152 -4.24 -8.55 -6.28
C GLN A 152 -5.07 -7.52 -5.52
N ASP A 153 -4.44 -6.55 -4.86
CA ASP A 153 -5.14 -5.50 -4.09
C ASP A 153 -6.03 -4.62 -4.99
N ILE A 154 -5.54 -4.24 -6.17
CA ILE A 154 -6.33 -3.50 -7.17
C ILE A 154 -7.55 -4.30 -7.62
N SER A 155 -7.38 -5.60 -7.90
CA SER A 155 -8.47 -6.48 -8.31
C SER A 155 -9.57 -6.55 -7.24
N LEU A 156 -9.18 -6.65 -5.98
CA LEU A 156 -10.11 -6.67 -4.85
C LEU A 156 -10.87 -5.35 -4.73
N ILE A 157 -10.18 -4.21 -4.82
CA ILE A 157 -10.83 -2.89 -4.73
C ILE A 157 -11.78 -2.65 -5.89
N LYS A 158 -11.42 -3.09 -7.11
CA LYS A 158 -12.33 -3.02 -8.26
C LYS A 158 -13.60 -3.83 -8.01
N GLY A 159 -13.48 -5.05 -7.49
CA GLY A 159 -14.64 -5.87 -7.13
C GLY A 159 -15.53 -5.20 -6.08
N VAL A 160 -14.94 -4.57 -5.06
CA VAL A 160 -15.69 -3.78 -4.07
C VAL A 160 -16.36 -2.57 -4.72
N ALA A 161 -15.65 -1.81 -5.56
CA ALA A 161 -16.18 -0.65 -6.23
C ALA A 161 -17.36 -1.00 -7.15
N GLU A 162 -17.28 -2.11 -7.88
CA GLU A 162 -18.38 -2.65 -8.68
C GLU A 162 -19.60 -2.99 -7.82
N LEU A 163 -19.41 -3.70 -6.70
CA LEU A 163 -20.50 -4.01 -5.77
C LEU A 163 -21.16 -2.74 -5.22
N VAL A 164 -20.36 -1.76 -4.80
CA VAL A 164 -20.88 -0.49 -4.28
C VAL A 164 -21.62 0.25 -5.39
N SER A 165 -21.14 0.23 -6.64
CA SER A 165 -21.81 0.86 -7.80
C SER A 165 -23.21 0.32 -8.08
N LEU A 166 -23.49 -0.92 -7.65
CA LEU A 166 -24.80 -1.57 -7.80
C LEU A 166 -25.77 -1.22 -6.66
N THR A 167 -25.32 -0.49 -5.62
CA THR A 167 -26.17 -0.08 -4.49
C THR A 167 -26.77 1.32 -4.69
N ASP A 168 -27.92 1.57 -4.08
CA ASP A 168 -28.61 2.88 -4.11
C ASP A 168 -27.75 4.04 -3.58
N PHE A 169 -26.71 3.74 -2.81
CA PHE A 169 -25.70 4.70 -2.33
C PHE A 169 -25.01 5.44 -3.49
N TRP A 170 -24.58 4.72 -4.54
CA TRP A 170 -23.95 5.34 -5.72
C TRP A 170 -24.91 6.16 -6.56
N ARG A 171 -26.18 5.73 -6.62
CA ARG A 171 -27.22 6.46 -7.34
C ARG A 171 -27.50 7.83 -6.69
N LYS A 172 -27.27 7.96 -5.38
CA LYS A 172 -27.38 9.22 -4.64
C LYS A 172 -26.18 10.15 -4.85
N LEU A 173 -24.97 9.59 -4.99
CA LEU A 173 -23.73 10.37 -5.24
C LEU A 173 -23.65 11.00 -6.64
N ARG A 174 -24.39 10.46 -7.62
CA ARG A 174 -24.38 10.93 -9.02
C ARG A 174 -25.16 12.25 -9.24
N TYR A 175 -25.92 12.70 -8.25
CA TYR A 175 -26.75 13.91 -8.31
C TYR A 175 -26.29 15.02 -7.34
N CYS A 176 -25.08 14.92 -6.81
CA CYS A 176 -24.43 15.98 -6.04
C CYS A 176 -23.23 16.54 -6.81
#